data_AF-A0A8B8G475-F1
#
_entry.id   AF-A0A8B8G475-F1
#
_cell.length_a   1.000
_cell.length_b   1.000
_cell.length_c   1.000
_cell.angle_alpha   90.00
_cell.angle_beta   90.00
_cell.angle_gamma   90.00
#
_symmetry.space_group_name_H-M   'P 1'
#
loop_
_entity.id
_entity.type
_entity.pdbx_description
1 polymer ?
#
loop_
_entity_poly.entity_id
_entity_poly.type
_entity_poly.pdbx_seq_one_letter_code
_entity_poly.pdbx_strand_id
1 'polypeptide(L)'
;MSKIFGEKYPKSVWFIVLNEFCERFNYYGLRTVLMLYLTTVLKFNGDDSTIIYHSFVFLAYFMPLLGAIIADSYWGKFKTIVRLSMVYAVGNVVLTGASMADMFTLDVQKIIALLGLFLICVGTGGIKPCVLAFGGDQFQLPQQQTQFQHYVTHFMIAINVGALISSFLTPELRHSVHCFGRNSCFPLAFGVPAVLMFTAIAVFFAGKNMYVKKKPGHNVIVRTFGCLFYALKTKLKSTSSCHHTHWLDHAKTAYTEDEISDTRAALNAITVFIGYPVFWALYEQQGSRWTLQAMLMNGRLNFLNWTIKPDQMQAVVPLFGLLFLFLFDMMLYPLLAKIGIRKPLQKLTLSGCLAIVAFLFAALLQMNIFGKSTIVPHGEGRINIYNGFDCEVYVRSPSLRVDHIRPLGLVNVTSTLISDADVVEIVFHFDPACTLVPSDFELNTALTVINEKEVSYYLSSSSPYTISLNRIGNYDNLMKDKYGNPSLRILTDHSFDYDRDNVSLISVDDDTNSINSYSLSSFREMDFNSVVAGRYNLISDGNTILTSINLMPATLYTLTLQRNGDKTSFYRT
;
A
#
# COMPACT_ATOMS: atom_id res chain seq x y z
N MET A 1 -61.05 -18.12 -0.70
CA MET A 1 -60.68 -16.79 -0.16
C MET A 1 -59.56 -16.95 0.88
N SER A 2 -58.38 -17.47 0.48
CA SER A 2 -57.24 -17.72 1.40
C SER A 2 -55.86 -17.38 0.79
N LYS A 3 -55.83 -16.47 -0.18
CA LYS A 3 -54.59 -15.85 -0.68
C LYS A 3 -54.68 -14.35 -0.41
N ILE A 4 -53.55 -13.75 0.01
CA ILE A 4 -53.29 -12.36 0.47
C ILE A 4 -52.98 -12.29 1.98
N PHE A 5 -52.05 -13.12 2.44
CA PHE A 5 -51.10 -12.69 3.47
C PHE A 5 -49.76 -12.63 2.75
N GLY A 6 -49.13 -11.45 2.69
CA GLY A 6 -47.81 -11.29 2.08
C GLY A 6 -46.87 -12.36 2.61
N GLU A 7 -46.23 -13.10 1.71
CA GLU A 7 -45.33 -14.20 2.07
C GLU A 7 -44.29 -13.64 3.06
N LYS A 8 -44.01 -14.34 4.16
CA LYS A 8 -43.15 -13.79 5.22
C LYS A 8 -41.68 -13.87 4.79
N TYR A 9 -40.96 -12.75 4.95
CA TYR A 9 -39.51 -12.71 4.74
C TYR A 9 -38.82 -13.72 5.69
N PRO A 10 -38.00 -14.67 5.18
CA PRO A 10 -37.38 -15.68 6.01
C PRO A 10 -36.45 -15.06 7.06
N LYS A 11 -36.76 -15.24 8.35
CA LYS A 11 -35.94 -14.69 9.45
C LYS A 11 -34.52 -15.27 9.47
N SER A 12 -34.31 -16.46 8.92
CA SER A 12 -33.00 -17.12 8.82
C SER A 12 -31.98 -16.29 8.03
N VAL A 13 -32.44 -15.49 7.08
CA VAL A 13 -31.59 -14.70 6.18
C VAL A 13 -30.80 -13.62 6.93
N TRP A 14 -31.33 -13.07 8.03
CA TRP A 14 -30.62 -12.07 8.83
C TRP A 14 -29.34 -12.61 9.47
N PHE A 15 -29.31 -13.90 9.85
CA PHE A 15 -28.07 -14.54 10.33
C PHE A 15 -27.02 -14.65 9.22
N ILE A 16 -27.45 -14.86 7.98
CA ILE A 16 -26.56 -14.96 6.81
C ILE A 16 -25.99 -13.59 6.46
N VAL A 17 -26.83 -12.53 6.47
CA VAL A 17 -26.40 -11.15 6.20
C VAL A 17 -25.45 -10.66 7.28
N LEU A 18 -25.72 -10.93 8.56
CA LEU A 18 -24.81 -10.54 9.66
C LEU A 18 -23.49 -11.32 9.60
N ASN A 19 -23.53 -12.62 9.27
CA ASN A 19 -22.31 -13.40 9.01
C ASN A 19 -21.49 -12.77 7.86
N GLU A 20 -22.13 -12.39 6.77
CA GLU A 20 -21.45 -11.74 5.63
C GLU A 20 -20.81 -10.42 6.06
N PHE A 21 -21.52 -9.58 6.82
CA PHE A 21 -20.97 -8.33 7.35
C PHE A 21 -19.67 -8.58 8.15
N CYS A 22 -19.70 -9.50 9.12
CA CYS A 22 -18.55 -9.80 9.97
C CYS A 22 -17.39 -10.42 9.18
N GLU A 23 -17.66 -11.30 8.23
CA GLU A 23 -16.61 -11.90 7.38
C GLU A 23 -16.00 -10.87 6.42
N ARG A 24 -16.81 -9.96 5.86
CA ARG A 24 -16.31 -8.89 4.98
C ARG A 24 -15.49 -7.88 5.75
N PHE A 25 -15.91 -7.51 6.96
CA PHE A 25 -15.09 -6.73 7.87
C PHE A 25 -13.73 -7.40 8.08
N ASN A 26 -13.72 -8.71 8.35
CA ASN A 26 -12.47 -9.44 8.57
C ASN A 26 -11.56 -9.39 7.34
N TYR A 27 -12.10 -9.77 6.18
CA TYR A 27 -11.34 -9.82 4.93
C TYR A 27 -10.74 -8.47 4.53
N TYR A 28 -11.57 -7.41 4.52
CA TYR A 28 -11.12 -6.08 4.11
C TYR A 28 -10.22 -5.44 5.17
N GLY A 29 -10.52 -5.60 6.47
CA GLY A 29 -9.68 -5.08 7.55
C GLY A 29 -8.26 -5.64 7.49
N LEU A 30 -8.13 -6.96 7.31
CA LEU A 30 -6.82 -7.61 7.10
C LEU A 30 -6.14 -7.13 5.83
N ARG A 31 -6.85 -7.16 4.69
CA ARG A 31 -6.31 -6.80 3.38
C ARG A 31 -5.78 -5.37 3.36
N THR A 32 -6.45 -4.45 4.04
CA THR A 32 -6.08 -3.03 4.06
C THR A 32 -4.73 -2.78 4.73
N VAL A 33 -4.44 -3.44 5.86
CA VAL A 33 -3.17 -3.25 6.58
C VAL A 33 -2.05 -4.19 6.11
N LEU A 34 -2.37 -5.20 5.30
CA LEU A 34 -1.46 -6.27 4.91
C LEU A 34 -0.19 -5.75 4.22
N MET A 35 -0.32 -4.80 3.30
CA MET A 35 0.84 -4.27 2.57
C MET A 35 1.87 -3.63 3.52
N LEU A 36 1.39 -2.85 4.50
CA LEU A 36 2.25 -2.25 5.52
C LEU A 36 2.86 -3.29 6.45
N TYR A 37 2.12 -4.35 6.79
CA TYR A 37 2.64 -5.43 7.63
C TYR A 37 3.83 -6.15 6.96
N LEU A 38 3.69 -6.47 5.67
CA LEU A 38 4.73 -7.14 4.88
C LEU A 38 6.02 -6.30 4.80
N THR A 39 5.89 -4.99 4.58
CA THR A 39 7.04 -4.11 4.41
C THR A 39 7.65 -3.68 5.74
N THR A 40 6.85 -3.24 6.71
CA THR A 40 7.36 -2.60 7.93
C THR A 40 7.74 -3.59 9.03
N VAL A 41 6.99 -4.69 9.18
CA VAL A 41 7.20 -5.69 10.25
C VAL A 41 7.98 -6.88 9.72
N LEU A 42 7.53 -7.49 8.62
CA LEU A 42 8.23 -8.65 8.04
C LEU A 42 9.47 -8.28 7.21
N LYS A 43 9.70 -6.98 6.99
CA LYS A 43 10.87 -6.44 6.27
C LYS A 43 11.06 -7.02 4.87
N PHE A 44 9.97 -7.40 4.19
CA PHE A 44 10.02 -7.69 2.76
C PHE A 44 10.25 -6.38 1.99
N ASN A 45 10.94 -6.47 0.85
CA ASN A 45 11.05 -5.32 -0.04
C ASN A 45 9.66 -5.01 -0.68
N GLY A 46 9.53 -3.84 -1.31
CA GLY A 46 8.24 -3.41 -1.88
C GLY A 46 7.72 -4.32 -3.00
N ASP A 47 8.61 -4.95 -3.76
CA ASP A 47 8.25 -5.82 -4.89
C ASP A 47 7.81 -7.20 -4.40
N ASP A 48 8.57 -7.83 -3.50
CA ASP A 48 8.23 -9.08 -2.81
C ASP A 48 6.90 -8.94 -2.05
N SER A 49 6.72 -7.83 -1.34
CA SER A 49 5.47 -7.54 -0.64
C SER A 49 4.30 -7.44 -1.60
N THR A 50 4.50 -6.83 -2.78
CA THR A 50 3.49 -6.74 -3.84
C THR A 50 3.17 -8.13 -4.41
N ILE A 51 4.17 -8.98 -4.62
CA ILE A 51 3.99 -10.37 -5.08
C ILE A 51 3.20 -11.18 -4.06
N ILE A 52 3.55 -11.11 -2.77
CA ILE A 52 2.86 -11.83 -1.69
C ILE A 52 1.41 -11.35 -1.57
N TYR A 53 1.19 -10.02 -1.57
CA TYR A 53 -0.14 -9.43 -1.52
C TYR A 53 -1.03 -9.90 -2.68
N HIS A 54 -0.54 -9.83 -3.93
CA HIS A 54 -1.32 -10.27 -5.09
C HIS A 54 -1.47 -11.79 -5.15
N SER A 55 -0.51 -12.56 -4.63
CA SER A 55 -0.65 -14.01 -4.47
C SER A 55 -1.76 -14.35 -3.49
N PHE A 56 -1.85 -13.64 -2.37
CA PHE A 56 -2.95 -13.74 -1.41
C PHE A 56 -4.30 -13.45 -2.09
N VAL A 57 -4.41 -12.34 -2.82
CA VAL A 57 -5.63 -11.99 -3.56
C VAL A 57 -5.97 -13.07 -4.58
N PHE A 58 -5.01 -13.50 -5.40
CA PHE A 58 -5.19 -14.55 -6.40
C PHE A 58 -5.73 -15.84 -5.77
N LEU A 59 -5.12 -16.35 -4.70
CA LEU A 59 -5.60 -17.55 -4.01
C LEU A 59 -7.02 -17.34 -3.45
N ALA A 60 -7.33 -16.19 -2.87
CA ALA A 60 -8.65 -15.87 -2.34
C ALA A 60 -9.77 -15.78 -3.41
N TYR A 61 -9.41 -15.62 -4.69
CA TYR A 61 -10.34 -15.64 -5.83
C TYR A 61 -10.24 -16.91 -6.69
N PHE A 62 -9.20 -17.73 -6.50
CA PHE A 62 -9.05 -19.05 -7.11
C PHE A 62 -9.75 -20.16 -6.30
N MET A 63 -9.62 -20.13 -4.96
CA MET A 63 -10.22 -21.09 -4.04
C MET A 63 -11.77 -21.21 -4.11
N PRO A 64 -12.56 -20.22 -4.55
CA PRO A 64 -13.99 -20.40 -4.84
C PRO A 64 -14.28 -21.58 -5.77
N LEU A 65 -13.40 -21.87 -6.73
CA LEU A 65 -13.59 -23.04 -7.62
C LEU A 65 -13.62 -24.34 -6.82
N LEU A 66 -12.66 -24.52 -5.92
CA LEU A 66 -12.58 -25.69 -5.05
C LEU A 66 -13.70 -25.72 -4.01
N GLY A 67 -14.03 -24.55 -3.42
CA GLY A 67 -15.12 -24.41 -2.46
C GLY A 67 -16.48 -24.81 -3.04
N ALA A 68 -16.79 -24.35 -4.26
CA ALA A 68 -17.99 -24.72 -4.99
C ALA A 68 -18.02 -26.24 -5.25
N ILE A 69 -16.90 -26.83 -5.69
CA ILE A 69 -16.82 -28.27 -5.94
C ILE A 69 -17.11 -29.09 -4.68
N ILE A 70 -16.51 -28.72 -3.55
CA ILE A 70 -16.70 -29.40 -2.28
C ILE A 70 -18.13 -29.25 -1.77
N ALA A 71 -18.71 -28.04 -1.90
CA ALA A 71 -20.08 -27.76 -1.48
C ALA A 71 -21.12 -28.52 -2.30
N ASP A 72 -20.98 -28.55 -3.62
CA ASP A 72 -22.00 -29.12 -4.49
C ASP A 72 -21.91 -30.65 -4.54
N SER A 73 -20.69 -31.23 -4.47
CA SER A 73 -20.50 -32.69 -4.61
C SER A 73 -20.50 -33.47 -3.30
N TYR A 74 -19.93 -32.92 -2.21
CA TYR A 74 -19.61 -33.73 -1.02
C TYR A 74 -20.31 -33.28 0.25
N TRP A 75 -20.11 -32.01 0.66
CA TRP A 75 -20.47 -31.57 2.00
C TRP A 75 -21.83 -30.89 2.08
N GLY A 76 -22.30 -30.28 0.98
CA GLY A 76 -23.40 -29.34 1.00
C GLY A 76 -22.97 -27.96 1.49
N LYS A 77 -23.62 -26.90 0.99
CA LYS A 77 -23.26 -25.49 1.25
C LYS A 77 -23.10 -25.17 2.75
N PHE A 78 -24.04 -25.59 3.60
CA PHE A 78 -23.98 -25.31 5.04
C PHE A 78 -22.72 -25.87 5.71
N LYS A 79 -22.38 -27.14 5.46
CA LYS A 79 -21.20 -27.78 6.08
C LYS A 79 -19.90 -27.19 5.52
N THR A 80 -19.87 -26.85 4.23
CA THR A 80 -18.72 -26.16 3.61
C THR A 80 -18.48 -24.80 4.23
N ILE A 81 -19.53 -23.98 4.40
CA ILE A 81 -19.42 -22.66 5.03
C ILE A 81 -18.85 -22.81 6.44
N VAL A 82 -19.39 -23.69 7.28
CA VAL A 82 -18.91 -23.84 8.67
C VAL A 82 -17.47 -24.35 8.72
N ARG A 83 -17.13 -25.41 7.99
CA ARG A 83 -15.78 -26.01 8.04
C ARG A 83 -14.71 -25.07 7.51
N LEU A 84 -14.95 -24.40 6.38
CA LEU A 84 -13.98 -23.48 5.81
C LEU A 84 -13.91 -22.16 6.58
N SER A 85 -15.00 -21.73 7.22
CA SER A 85 -14.94 -20.60 8.17
C SER A 85 -14.09 -20.93 9.41
N MET A 86 -14.10 -22.17 9.90
CA MET A 86 -13.19 -22.60 10.98
C MET A 86 -11.73 -22.54 10.54
N VAL A 87 -11.41 -23.02 9.33
CA VAL A 87 -10.05 -22.89 8.75
C VAL A 87 -9.65 -21.42 8.64
N TYR A 88 -10.56 -20.56 8.22
CA TYR A 88 -10.36 -19.12 8.17
C TYR A 88 -10.03 -18.56 9.57
N ALA A 89 -10.84 -18.88 10.59
CA ALA A 89 -10.63 -18.41 11.96
C ALA A 89 -9.26 -18.85 12.51
N VAL A 90 -8.85 -20.10 12.26
CA VAL A 90 -7.50 -20.60 12.60
C VAL A 90 -6.43 -19.78 11.90
N GLY A 91 -6.58 -19.50 10.61
CA GLY A 91 -5.65 -18.66 9.86
C GLY A 91 -5.51 -17.25 10.45
N ASN A 92 -6.60 -16.64 10.92
CA ASN A 92 -6.54 -15.33 11.59
C ASN A 92 -5.81 -15.40 12.94
N VAL A 93 -6.00 -16.47 13.72
CA VAL A 93 -5.26 -16.68 14.98
C VAL A 93 -3.77 -16.85 14.70
N VAL A 94 -3.41 -17.66 13.70
CA VAL A 94 -2.01 -17.88 13.29
C VAL A 94 -1.37 -16.56 12.84
N LEU A 95 -2.05 -15.76 12.01
CA LEU A 95 -1.52 -14.47 11.55
C LEU A 95 -1.40 -13.45 12.70
N THR A 96 -2.39 -13.41 13.60
CA THR A 96 -2.35 -12.55 14.79
C THR A 96 -1.16 -12.91 15.68
N GLY A 97 -0.95 -14.20 15.94
CA GLY A 97 0.21 -14.69 16.68
C GLY A 97 1.54 -14.36 15.98
N ALA A 98 1.61 -14.50 14.65
CA ALA A 98 2.79 -14.11 13.88
C ALA A 98 3.12 -12.62 13.99
N SER A 99 2.11 -11.76 14.17
CA SER A 99 2.35 -10.32 14.32
C SER A 99 2.88 -9.92 15.70
N MET A 100 2.90 -10.84 16.68
CA MET A 100 3.53 -10.67 18.00
C MET A 100 5.04 -10.90 17.89
N ALA A 101 5.67 -9.97 17.20
CA ALA A 101 7.00 -10.11 16.63
C ALA A 101 8.16 -10.17 17.64
N ASP A 102 7.94 -9.88 18.92
CA ASP A 102 8.99 -9.96 19.94
C ASP A 102 9.21 -11.38 20.49
N MET A 103 8.33 -12.33 20.10
CA MET A 103 8.42 -13.73 20.54
C MET A 103 9.19 -14.63 19.57
N PHE A 104 9.46 -14.17 18.33
CA PHE A 104 10.01 -15.00 17.25
C PHE A 104 11.16 -14.32 16.52
N THR A 105 12.04 -15.12 15.91
CA THR A 105 12.99 -14.60 14.92
C THR A 105 12.28 -14.20 13.64
N LEU A 106 12.83 -13.24 12.90
CA LEU A 106 12.20 -12.68 11.70
C LEU A 106 11.83 -13.75 10.65
N ASP A 107 12.69 -14.75 10.45
CA ASP A 107 12.44 -15.79 9.45
C ASP A 107 11.31 -16.75 9.87
N VAL A 108 11.27 -17.12 11.15
CA VAL A 108 10.16 -17.91 11.70
C VAL A 108 8.86 -17.11 11.61
N GLN A 109 8.92 -15.81 11.93
CA GLN A 109 7.78 -14.91 11.86
C GLN A 109 7.19 -14.84 10.43
N LYS A 110 8.05 -14.72 9.42
CA LYS A 110 7.65 -14.73 8.00
C LYS A 110 6.93 -16.03 7.63
N ILE A 111 7.47 -17.18 8.02
CA ILE A 111 6.87 -18.49 7.70
C ILE A 111 5.49 -18.64 8.34
N ILE A 112 5.36 -18.31 9.64
CA ILE A 112 4.08 -18.40 10.35
C ILE A 112 3.06 -17.43 9.73
N ALA A 113 3.47 -16.21 9.39
CA ALA A 113 2.59 -15.24 8.74
C ALA A 113 2.08 -15.75 7.37
N LEU A 114 2.98 -16.29 6.52
CA LEU A 114 2.60 -16.85 5.22
C LEU A 114 1.67 -18.06 5.36
N LEU A 115 1.89 -18.92 6.36
CA LEU A 115 0.99 -20.03 6.68
C LEU A 115 -0.40 -19.52 7.10
N GLY A 116 -0.45 -18.50 7.96
CA GLY A 116 -1.70 -17.85 8.36
C GLY A 116 -2.47 -17.29 7.17
N LEU A 117 -1.78 -16.54 6.28
CA LEU A 117 -2.36 -15.99 5.05
C LEU A 117 -2.89 -17.07 4.12
N PHE A 118 -2.17 -18.19 3.96
CA PHE A 118 -2.62 -19.33 3.16
C PHE A 118 -3.93 -19.94 3.71
N LEU A 119 -4.00 -20.19 5.02
CA LEU A 119 -5.21 -20.71 5.66
C LEU A 119 -6.40 -19.74 5.52
N ILE A 120 -6.15 -18.44 5.65
CA ILE A 120 -7.15 -17.40 5.39
C ILE A 120 -7.67 -17.49 3.94
N CYS A 121 -6.78 -17.59 2.95
CA CYS A 121 -7.17 -17.71 1.54
C CYS A 121 -8.06 -18.92 1.28
N VAL A 122 -7.71 -20.08 1.82
CA VAL A 122 -8.50 -21.30 1.72
C VAL A 122 -9.88 -21.10 2.35
N GLY A 123 -9.92 -20.47 3.52
CA GLY A 123 -11.14 -20.15 4.25
C GLY A 123 -12.06 -19.18 3.49
N THR A 124 -11.64 -17.95 3.28
CA THR A 124 -12.44 -16.90 2.61
C THR A 124 -12.80 -17.30 1.18
N GLY A 125 -11.85 -17.84 0.42
CA GLY A 125 -12.09 -18.21 -0.96
C GLY A 125 -13.10 -19.36 -1.06
N GLY A 126 -12.98 -20.36 -0.19
CA GLY A 126 -13.86 -21.52 -0.24
C GLY A 126 -15.31 -21.26 0.20
N ILE A 127 -15.57 -20.23 1.03
CA ILE A 127 -16.94 -19.88 1.44
C ILE A 127 -17.65 -18.94 0.45
N LYS A 128 -16.91 -18.10 -0.29
CA LYS A 128 -17.44 -17.12 -1.26
C LYS A 128 -18.53 -17.64 -2.21
N PRO A 129 -18.39 -18.78 -2.90
CA PRO A 129 -19.42 -19.26 -3.83
C PRO A 129 -20.66 -19.81 -3.11
N CYS A 130 -20.56 -20.09 -1.80
CA CYS A 130 -21.58 -20.80 -1.06
C CYS A 130 -22.53 -19.87 -0.31
N VAL A 131 -22.05 -18.78 0.32
CA VAL A 131 -22.84 -17.99 1.28
C VAL A 131 -24.05 -17.31 0.62
N LEU A 132 -23.83 -16.56 -0.48
CA LEU A 132 -24.92 -15.90 -1.20
C LEU A 132 -25.92 -16.92 -1.75
N ALA A 133 -25.43 -18.01 -2.34
CA ALA A 133 -26.25 -19.08 -2.88
C ALA A 133 -27.05 -19.82 -1.79
N PHE A 134 -26.48 -19.98 -0.59
CA PHE A 134 -27.16 -20.58 0.55
C PHE A 134 -28.26 -19.67 1.10
N GLY A 135 -28.06 -18.35 1.12
CA GLY A 135 -29.12 -17.39 1.44
C GLY A 135 -30.23 -17.36 0.38
N GLY A 136 -29.87 -17.50 -0.90
CA GLY A 136 -30.86 -17.67 -1.98
C GLY A 136 -31.73 -18.93 -1.81
N ASP A 137 -31.16 -20.02 -1.30
CA ASP A 137 -31.90 -21.26 -1.03
C ASP A 137 -32.98 -21.12 0.07
N GLN A 138 -33.00 -20.00 0.81
CA GLN A 138 -34.01 -19.73 1.84
C GLN A 138 -35.34 -19.24 1.25
N PHE A 139 -35.36 -18.86 -0.03
CA PHE A 139 -36.54 -18.34 -0.71
C PHE A 139 -37.13 -19.38 -1.67
N GLN A 140 -38.46 -19.40 -1.78
CA GLN A 140 -39.18 -20.22 -2.75
C GLN A 140 -39.46 -19.40 -4.01
N LEU A 141 -38.76 -19.72 -5.10
CA LEU A 141 -38.94 -19.09 -6.40
C LEU A 141 -39.94 -19.88 -7.26
N PRO A 142 -40.84 -19.22 -8.01
CA PRO A 142 -40.89 -17.78 -8.29
C PRO A 142 -41.72 -16.92 -7.31
N GLN A 143 -42.39 -17.52 -6.32
CA GLN A 143 -43.35 -16.77 -5.47
C GLN A 143 -42.69 -15.62 -4.67
N GLN A 144 -41.48 -15.83 -4.15
CA GLN A 144 -40.75 -14.86 -3.30
C GLN A 144 -39.71 -14.00 -4.06
N GLN A 145 -39.88 -13.77 -5.36
CA GLN A 145 -38.89 -13.08 -6.20
C GLN A 145 -38.51 -11.68 -5.68
N THR A 146 -39.49 -10.85 -5.31
CA THR A 146 -39.23 -9.50 -4.78
C THR A 146 -38.47 -9.53 -3.46
N GLN A 147 -38.76 -10.50 -2.60
CA GLN A 147 -38.08 -10.66 -1.32
C GLN A 147 -36.64 -11.12 -1.48
N PHE A 148 -36.40 -12.00 -2.45
CA PHE A 148 -35.06 -12.41 -2.85
C PHE A 148 -34.25 -11.20 -3.37
N GLN A 149 -34.83 -10.32 -4.19
CA GLN A 149 -34.16 -9.08 -4.62
C GLN A 149 -33.80 -8.19 -3.43
N HIS A 150 -34.73 -7.98 -2.49
CA HIS A 150 -34.42 -7.23 -1.26
C HIS A 150 -33.29 -7.88 -0.47
N TYR A 151 -33.25 -9.22 -0.35
CA TYR A 151 -32.12 -9.91 0.28
C TYR A 151 -30.78 -9.60 -0.40
N VAL A 152 -30.72 -9.68 -1.73
CA VAL A 152 -29.50 -9.34 -2.49
C VAL A 152 -29.06 -7.90 -2.21
N THR A 153 -29.98 -6.94 -2.14
CA THR A 153 -29.66 -5.56 -1.75
C THR A 153 -29.09 -5.46 -0.34
N HIS A 154 -29.71 -6.08 0.67
CA HIS A 154 -29.19 -6.08 2.04
C HIS A 154 -27.81 -6.73 2.13
N PHE A 155 -27.57 -7.80 1.38
CA PHE A 155 -26.28 -8.47 1.28
C PHE A 155 -25.19 -7.55 0.70
N MET A 156 -25.51 -6.81 -0.36
CA MET A 156 -24.59 -5.84 -0.97
C MET A 156 -24.28 -4.66 -0.04
N ILE A 157 -25.28 -4.18 0.70
CA ILE A 157 -25.07 -3.16 1.74
C ILE A 157 -24.14 -3.71 2.83
N ALA A 158 -24.37 -4.93 3.31
CA ALA A 158 -23.52 -5.56 4.32
C ALA A 158 -22.06 -5.69 3.87
N ILE A 159 -21.81 -6.07 2.61
CA ILE A 159 -20.45 -6.11 2.03
C ILE A 159 -19.79 -4.73 2.07
N ASN A 160 -20.46 -3.71 1.53
CA ASN A 160 -19.85 -2.39 1.39
C ASN A 160 -19.68 -1.68 2.74
N VAL A 161 -20.65 -1.80 3.64
CA VAL A 161 -20.55 -1.24 5.01
C VAL A 161 -19.47 -1.96 5.80
N GLY A 162 -19.40 -3.30 5.72
CA GLY A 162 -18.34 -4.09 6.35
C GLY A 162 -16.96 -3.66 5.88
N ALA A 163 -16.78 -3.56 4.56
CA ALA A 163 -15.54 -3.10 3.93
C ALA A 163 -15.18 -1.66 4.34
N LEU A 164 -16.15 -0.73 4.31
CA LEU A 164 -15.90 0.68 4.65
C LEU A 164 -15.44 0.83 6.10
N ILE A 165 -16.16 0.22 7.04
CA ILE A 165 -15.82 0.32 8.46
C ILE A 165 -14.47 -0.33 8.71
N SER A 166 -14.20 -1.53 8.16
CA SER A 166 -12.92 -2.21 8.40
C SER A 166 -11.73 -1.48 7.79
N SER A 167 -11.86 -0.97 6.56
CA SER A 167 -10.78 -0.26 5.87
C SER A 167 -10.46 1.09 6.52
N PHE A 168 -11.37 1.64 7.31
CA PHE A 168 -11.13 2.84 8.11
C PHE A 168 -10.62 2.50 9.52
N LEU A 169 -11.33 1.62 10.23
CA LEU A 169 -11.10 1.33 11.65
C LEU A 169 -9.83 0.51 11.88
N THR A 170 -9.54 -0.49 11.04
CA THR A 170 -8.37 -1.34 11.26
C THR A 170 -7.03 -0.58 11.17
N PRO A 171 -6.82 0.33 10.20
CA PRO A 171 -5.68 1.24 10.22
C PRO A 171 -5.60 2.17 11.44
N GLU A 172 -6.75 2.69 11.92
CA GLU A 172 -6.76 3.50 13.16
C GLU A 172 -6.35 2.68 14.37
N LEU A 173 -6.86 1.44 14.51
CA LEU A 173 -6.46 0.53 15.58
C LEU A 173 -4.97 0.18 15.52
N ARG A 174 -4.43 0.01 14.31
CA ARG A 174 -3.00 -0.23 14.06
C ARG A 174 -2.15 0.96 14.52
N HIS A 175 -2.57 2.18 14.25
CA HIS A 175 -1.77 3.38 14.48
C HIS A 175 -1.90 3.93 15.89
N SER A 176 -3.13 4.05 16.40
CA SER A 176 -3.43 4.77 17.64
C SER A 176 -3.13 3.97 18.92
N VAL A 177 -2.90 2.66 18.78
CA VAL A 177 -2.54 1.79 19.91
C VAL A 177 -1.09 1.34 19.76
N HIS A 178 -0.32 1.52 20.83
CA HIS A 178 1.05 1.02 20.93
C HIS A 178 1.05 -0.35 21.60
N CYS A 179 1.69 -1.33 20.98
CA CYS A 179 1.79 -2.68 21.51
C CYS A 179 3.23 -3.17 21.40
N PHE A 180 3.68 -3.92 22.41
CA PHE A 180 4.98 -4.60 22.37
C PHE A 180 6.14 -3.63 22.07
N GLY A 181 6.15 -2.46 22.71
CA GLY A 181 7.20 -1.44 22.53
C GLY A 181 7.25 -0.79 21.14
N ARG A 182 6.27 -1.02 20.27
CA ARG A 182 6.21 -0.44 18.91
C ARG A 182 5.14 0.65 18.81
N ASN A 183 5.44 1.64 17.98
CA ASN A 183 4.51 2.73 17.66
C ASN A 183 3.29 2.27 16.84
N SER A 184 3.24 1.01 16.38
CA SER A 184 2.09 0.43 15.67
C SER A 184 1.74 -0.96 16.17
N CYS A 185 0.44 -1.25 16.29
CA CYS A 185 -0.09 -2.50 16.83
C CYS A 185 -0.80 -3.35 15.77
N PHE A 186 -0.01 -4.10 15.00
CA PHE A 186 -0.55 -5.12 14.07
C PHE A 186 -1.29 -6.27 14.76
N PRO A 187 -0.90 -6.76 15.96
CA PRO A 187 -1.66 -7.78 16.67
C PRO A 187 -3.11 -7.38 16.95
N LEU A 188 -3.37 -6.12 17.32
CA LEU A 188 -4.73 -5.64 17.49
C LEU A 188 -5.46 -5.51 16.15
N ALA A 189 -4.76 -5.00 15.13
CA ALA A 189 -5.29 -4.82 13.79
C ALA A 189 -5.70 -6.16 13.13
N PHE A 190 -5.02 -7.27 13.42
CA PHE A 190 -5.44 -8.61 12.97
C PHE A 190 -6.36 -9.34 13.96
N GLY A 191 -6.20 -9.08 15.26
CA GLY A 191 -6.97 -9.73 16.33
C GLY A 191 -8.45 -9.32 16.36
N VAL A 192 -8.76 -8.03 16.13
CA VAL A 192 -10.16 -7.56 16.08
C VAL A 192 -10.92 -8.23 14.91
N PRO A 193 -10.40 -8.22 13.67
CA PRO A 193 -10.91 -9.06 12.58
C PRO A 193 -11.07 -10.54 12.93
N ALA A 194 -10.12 -11.14 13.65
CA ALA A 194 -10.19 -12.54 14.07
C ALA A 194 -11.39 -12.80 15.00
N VAL A 195 -11.61 -11.95 16.01
CA VAL A 195 -12.75 -12.05 16.93
C VAL A 195 -14.08 -11.91 16.18
N LEU A 196 -14.16 -10.99 15.20
CA LEU A 196 -15.34 -10.87 14.36
C LEU A 196 -15.57 -12.09 13.48
N MET A 197 -14.51 -12.77 13.04
CA MET A 197 -14.65 -14.04 12.31
C MET A 197 -15.26 -15.14 13.19
N PHE A 198 -14.82 -15.29 14.44
CA PHE A 198 -15.44 -16.22 15.40
C PHE A 198 -16.92 -15.85 15.65
N THR A 199 -17.20 -14.55 15.75
CA THR A 199 -18.56 -14.02 15.88
C THR A 199 -19.41 -14.38 14.67
N ALA A 200 -18.88 -14.25 13.44
CA ALA A 200 -19.56 -14.65 12.21
C ALA A 200 -19.97 -16.13 12.24
N ILE A 201 -19.04 -17.01 12.63
CA ILE A 201 -19.28 -18.46 12.76
C ILE A 201 -20.38 -18.73 13.79
N ALA A 202 -20.31 -18.09 14.95
CA ALA A 202 -21.30 -18.27 16.02
C ALA A 202 -22.70 -17.83 15.57
N VAL A 203 -22.82 -16.65 14.94
CA VAL A 203 -24.07 -16.12 14.38
C VAL A 203 -24.62 -17.06 13.31
N PHE A 204 -23.79 -17.47 12.35
CA PHE A 204 -24.21 -18.38 11.29
C PHE A 204 -24.69 -19.71 11.87
N PHE A 205 -23.99 -20.26 12.86
CA PHE A 205 -24.35 -21.52 13.49
C PHE A 205 -25.61 -21.40 14.38
N ALA A 206 -25.87 -20.25 15.00
CA ALA A 206 -27.09 -20.01 15.77
C ALA A 206 -28.36 -20.17 14.89
N GLY A 207 -28.29 -19.75 13.62
CA GLY A 207 -29.37 -19.94 12.64
C GLY A 207 -29.56 -21.38 12.14
N LYS A 208 -28.75 -22.37 12.57
CA LYS A 208 -28.70 -23.72 11.96
C LYS A 208 -30.03 -24.45 11.89
N ASN A 209 -30.93 -24.22 12.85
CA ASN A 209 -32.23 -24.89 12.94
C ASN A 209 -33.29 -24.23 12.05
N MET A 210 -33.03 -23.02 11.57
CA MET A 210 -33.95 -22.25 10.73
C MET A 210 -33.62 -22.32 9.25
N TYR A 211 -32.44 -22.84 8.88
CA TYR A 211 -32.02 -22.90 7.49
C TYR A 211 -32.64 -24.05 6.71
N VAL A 212 -33.04 -23.75 5.48
CA VAL A 212 -33.30 -24.73 4.43
C VAL A 212 -31.96 -25.24 3.91
N LYS A 213 -31.71 -26.55 4.05
CA LYS A 213 -30.45 -27.20 3.65
C LYS A 213 -30.74 -28.16 2.49
N LYS A 214 -30.44 -27.73 1.26
CA LYS A 214 -30.54 -28.60 0.08
C LYS A 214 -29.46 -29.68 0.12
N LYS A 215 -29.80 -30.88 -0.38
CA LYS A 215 -28.85 -31.98 -0.51
C LYS A 215 -27.81 -31.64 -1.62
N PRO A 216 -26.57 -32.13 -1.51
CA PRO A 216 -25.57 -32.00 -2.57
C PRO A 216 -26.12 -32.55 -3.89
N GLY A 217 -25.81 -31.87 -4.99
CA GLY A 217 -26.28 -32.17 -6.34
C GLY A 217 -25.14 -32.57 -7.27
N HIS A 218 -25.43 -32.65 -8.57
CA HIS A 218 -24.37 -32.83 -9.58
C HIS A 218 -23.59 -31.53 -9.75
N ASN A 219 -22.28 -31.66 -9.82
CA ASN A 219 -21.39 -30.52 -9.97
C ASN A 219 -21.27 -30.11 -11.43
N VAL A 220 -21.82 -28.94 -11.74
CA VAL A 220 -21.83 -28.36 -13.09
C VAL A 220 -20.40 -28.17 -13.59
N ILE A 221 -19.49 -27.65 -12.76
CA ILE A 221 -18.10 -27.35 -13.14
C ILE A 221 -17.37 -28.61 -13.61
N VAL A 222 -17.45 -29.70 -12.84
CA VAL A 222 -16.81 -30.98 -13.19
C VAL A 222 -17.38 -31.53 -14.49
N ARG A 223 -18.69 -31.41 -14.70
CA ARG A 223 -19.33 -31.84 -15.95
C ARG A 223 -18.94 -30.97 -17.15
N THR A 224 -18.87 -29.65 -16.99
CA THR A 224 -18.44 -28.73 -18.05
C THR A 224 -16.99 -29.01 -18.50
N PHE A 225 -16.05 -29.15 -17.56
CA PHE A 225 -14.66 -29.53 -17.88
C PHE A 225 -14.57 -30.94 -18.46
N GLY A 226 -15.36 -31.89 -17.95
CA GLY A 226 -15.47 -33.24 -18.50
C GLY A 226 -15.98 -33.25 -19.95
N CYS A 227 -17.00 -32.44 -20.25
CA CYS A 227 -17.56 -32.27 -21.59
C CYS A 227 -16.53 -31.68 -22.55
N LEU A 228 -15.82 -30.62 -22.14
CA LEU A 228 -14.74 -29.99 -22.91
C LEU A 228 -13.62 -30.98 -23.24
N PHE A 229 -13.11 -31.68 -22.24
CA PHE A 229 -12.01 -32.63 -22.42
C PHE A 229 -12.43 -33.84 -23.25
N TYR A 230 -13.65 -34.35 -23.05
CA TYR A 230 -14.19 -35.45 -23.84
C TYR A 230 -14.37 -35.03 -25.31
N ALA A 231 -14.98 -33.87 -25.58
CA ALA A 231 -15.13 -33.34 -26.94
C ALA A 231 -13.77 -33.18 -27.64
N LEU A 232 -12.78 -32.62 -26.94
CA LEU A 232 -11.43 -32.42 -27.48
C LEU A 232 -10.72 -33.74 -27.76
N LYS A 233 -10.78 -34.69 -26.82
CA LYS A 233 -10.18 -36.02 -26.96
C LYS A 233 -10.80 -36.79 -28.13
N THR A 234 -12.12 -36.73 -28.28
CA THR A 234 -12.84 -37.38 -29.37
C THR A 234 -12.52 -36.72 -30.71
N LYS A 235 -12.45 -35.39 -30.77
CA LYS A 235 -12.00 -34.65 -31.96
C LYS A 235 -10.59 -35.04 -32.39
N LEU A 236 -9.65 -35.14 -31.45
CA LEU A 236 -8.26 -35.53 -31.73
C LEU A 236 -8.11 -36.98 -32.19
N LYS A 237 -9.01 -37.88 -31.76
CA LYS A 237 -9.02 -39.30 -32.16
C LYS A 237 -9.83 -39.58 -33.42
N SER A 238 -10.73 -38.69 -33.81
CA SER A 238 -11.61 -38.88 -34.96
C SER A 238 -10.91 -38.42 -36.24
N THR A 239 -10.48 -39.37 -37.07
CA THR A 239 -9.87 -39.13 -38.39
C THR A 239 -10.91 -38.80 -39.47
N SER A 240 -12.19 -39.04 -39.20
CA SER A 240 -13.30 -38.89 -40.16
C SER A 240 -14.04 -37.55 -40.01
N SER A 241 -14.20 -36.87 -41.14
CA SER A 241 -15.00 -35.64 -41.33
C SER A 241 -16.49 -35.90 -41.16
N CYS A 242 -16.97 -36.11 -39.94
CA CYS A 242 -18.39 -35.92 -39.64
C CYS A 242 -18.70 -34.41 -39.66
N HIS A 243 -19.69 -33.99 -40.45
CA HIS A 243 -20.20 -32.62 -40.49
C HIS A 243 -20.90 -32.25 -39.17
N HIS A 244 -20.14 -32.08 -38.10
CA HIS A 244 -20.60 -31.40 -36.90
C HIS A 244 -20.43 -29.88 -37.09
N THR A 245 -21.48 -29.10 -36.83
CA THR A 245 -21.44 -27.63 -36.99
C THR A 245 -20.56 -26.97 -35.94
N HIS A 246 -20.43 -27.57 -34.75
CA HIS A 246 -19.52 -27.12 -33.69
C HIS A 246 -18.68 -28.28 -33.13
N TRP A 247 -17.44 -27.99 -32.75
CA TRP A 247 -16.51 -29.01 -32.23
C TRP A 247 -16.93 -29.64 -30.89
N LEU A 248 -17.84 -29.00 -30.14
CA LEU A 248 -18.42 -29.58 -28.93
C LEU A 248 -19.42 -30.71 -29.23
N ASP A 249 -19.95 -30.81 -30.45
CA ASP A 249 -20.97 -31.81 -30.79
C ASP A 249 -20.39 -33.24 -30.78
N HIS A 250 -19.07 -33.39 -30.77
CA HIS A 250 -18.38 -34.66 -30.51
C HIS A 250 -18.64 -35.21 -29.10
N ALA A 251 -19.19 -34.43 -28.17
CA ALA A 251 -19.57 -34.89 -26.84
C ALA A 251 -21.01 -35.46 -26.75
N LYS A 252 -21.81 -35.41 -27.84
CA LYS A 252 -23.20 -35.89 -27.85
C LYS A 252 -23.37 -37.36 -27.44
N THR A 253 -22.32 -38.17 -27.53
CA THR A 253 -22.34 -39.59 -27.13
C THR A 253 -22.29 -39.80 -25.62
N ALA A 254 -21.79 -38.83 -24.85
CA ALA A 254 -21.56 -38.96 -23.40
C ALA A 254 -22.27 -37.89 -22.55
N TYR A 255 -22.69 -36.78 -23.16
CA TYR A 255 -23.32 -35.64 -22.47
C TYR A 255 -24.64 -35.24 -23.15
N THR A 256 -25.55 -34.64 -22.40
CA THR A 256 -26.86 -34.22 -22.92
C THR A 256 -26.75 -32.97 -23.81
N GLU A 257 -27.74 -32.73 -24.68
CA GLU A 257 -27.72 -31.54 -25.54
C GLU A 257 -27.75 -30.23 -24.74
N ASP A 258 -28.47 -30.19 -23.62
CA ASP A 258 -28.50 -29.04 -22.70
C ASP A 258 -27.10 -28.76 -22.12
N GLU A 259 -26.36 -29.78 -21.69
CA GLU A 259 -25.02 -29.62 -21.14
C GLU A 259 -24.01 -29.11 -22.17
N ILE A 260 -24.15 -29.59 -23.41
CA ILE A 260 -23.32 -29.16 -24.53
C ILE A 260 -23.65 -27.70 -24.90
N SER A 261 -24.93 -27.34 -24.90
CA SER A 261 -25.41 -25.97 -25.15
C SER A 261 -24.93 -25.01 -24.05
N ASP A 262 -25.07 -25.38 -22.79
CA ASP A 262 -24.62 -24.59 -21.63
C ASP A 262 -23.09 -24.42 -21.64
N THR A 263 -22.34 -25.49 -21.96
CA THR A 263 -20.88 -25.42 -22.10
C THR A 263 -20.48 -24.48 -23.23
N ARG A 264 -21.21 -24.49 -24.36
CA ARG A 264 -20.99 -23.57 -25.48
C ARG A 264 -21.27 -22.12 -25.09
N ALA A 265 -22.37 -21.87 -24.37
CA ALA A 265 -22.71 -20.54 -23.87
C ALA A 265 -21.63 -20.02 -22.89
N ALA A 266 -21.13 -20.88 -22.00
CA ALA A 266 -20.05 -20.57 -21.07
C ALA A 266 -18.75 -20.19 -21.80
N LEU A 267 -18.35 -20.93 -22.85
CA LEU A 267 -17.17 -20.59 -23.67
C LEU A 267 -17.32 -19.24 -24.37
N ASN A 268 -18.51 -18.94 -24.91
CA ASN A 268 -18.79 -17.66 -25.53
C ASN A 268 -18.68 -16.52 -24.51
N ALA A 269 -19.19 -16.72 -23.29
CA ALA A 269 -19.04 -15.75 -22.21
C ALA A 269 -17.57 -15.55 -21.79
N ILE A 270 -16.80 -16.62 -21.62
CA ILE A 270 -15.36 -16.56 -21.31
C ILE A 270 -14.60 -15.77 -22.38
N THR A 271 -14.95 -15.96 -23.66
CA THR A 271 -14.33 -15.22 -24.78
C THR A 271 -14.58 -13.72 -24.65
N VAL A 272 -15.78 -13.30 -24.25
CA VAL A 272 -16.10 -11.88 -24.01
C VAL A 272 -15.31 -11.31 -22.81
N PHE A 273 -15.02 -12.15 -21.81
CA PHE A 273 -14.31 -11.74 -20.60
C PHE A 273 -12.77 -11.78 -20.69
N ILE A 274 -12.18 -12.12 -21.84
CA ILE A 274 -10.72 -12.24 -21.98
C ILE A 274 -9.95 -10.93 -21.68
N GLY A 275 -10.58 -9.77 -21.91
CA GLY A 275 -10.00 -8.46 -21.56
C GLY A 275 -10.22 -8.04 -20.10
N TYR A 276 -11.06 -8.76 -19.36
CA TYR A 276 -11.43 -8.42 -17.99
C TYR A 276 -10.28 -8.54 -16.96
N PRO A 277 -9.35 -9.53 -17.07
CA PRO A 277 -8.18 -9.58 -16.21
C PRO A 277 -7.33 -8.32 -16.21
N VAL A 278 -7.24 -7.60 -17.35
CA VAL A 278 -6.47 -6.34 -17.44
C VAL A 278 -7.05 -5.27 -16.52
N PHE A 279 -8.38 -5.15 -16.48
CA PHE A 279 -9.05 -4.23 -15.56
C PHE A 279 -8.76 -4.57 -14.10
N TRP A 280 -8.85 -5.85 -13.72
CA TRP A 280 -8.57 -6.28 -12.35
C TRP A 280 -7.10 -6.12 -11.96
N ALA A 281 -6.17 -6.35 -12.91
CA ALA A 281 -4.75 -6.10 -12.69
C ALA A 281 -4.45 -4.64 -12.34
N LEU A 282 -5.22 -3.69 -12.90
CA LEU A 282 -5.16 -2.27 -12.56
C LEU A 282 -5.87 -1.98 -11.23
N TYR A 283 -7.11 -2.46 -11.07
CA TYR A 283 -7.94 -2.18 -9.89
C TYR A 283 -7.32 -2.70 -8.59
N GLU A 284 -6.66 -3.85 -8.61
CA GLU A 284 -6.05 -4.45 -7.42
C GLU A 284 -4.78 -3.71 -6.94
N GLN A 285 -4.20 -2.81 -7.74
CA GLN A 285 -3.01 -2.04 -7.33
C GLN A 285 -3.27 -1.04 -6.22
N GLN A 286 -4.54 -0.66 -6.01
CA GLN A 286 -4.92 0.29 -4.95
C GLN A 286 -4.47 -0.18 -3.55
N GLY A 287 -4.49 -1.49 -3.30
CA GLY A 287 -4.16 -2.06 -2.00
C GLY A 287 -2.69 -2.42 -1.81
N SER A 288 -1.87 -2.28 -2.87
CA SER A 288 -0.43 -2.54 -2.83
C SER A 288 0.35 -1.29 -3.26
N ARG A 289 0.55 -1.09 -4.56
CA ARG A 289 1.39 0.00 -5.09
C ARG A 289 0.90 1.39 -4.71
N TRP A 290 -0.41 1.64 -4.70
CA TRP A 290 -0.92 2.94 -4.29
C TRP A 290 -0.81 3.17 -2.79
N THR A 291 -0.86 2.10 -1.98
CA THR A 291 -0.58 2.20 -0.54
C THR A 291 0.90 2.57 -0.32
N LEU A 292 1.84 1.99 -1.08
CA LEU A 292 3.25 2.39 -1.04
C LEU A 292 3.47 3.83 -1.51
N GLN A 293 2.79 4.25 -2.58
CA GLN A 293 2.84 5.64 -3.05
C GLN A 293 2.33 6.60 -1.97
N ALA A 294 1.23 6.25 -1.28
CA ALA A 294 0.67 7.05 -0.20
C ALA A 294 1.59 7.16 1.02
N MET A 295 2.49 6.19 1.27
CA MET A 295 3.51 6.31 2.34
C MET A 295 4.50 7.44 2.08
N LEU A 296 4.67 7.85 0.82
CA LEU A 296 5.56 8.94 0.41
C LEU A 296 4.87 10.31 0.45
N MET A 297 3.64 10.39 0.97
CA MET A 297 2.82 11.59 0.98
C MET A 297 2.51 12.02 2.42
N ASN A 298 2.30 13.31 2.64
CA ASN A 298 2.07 13.88 3.98
C ASN A 298 0.74 13.44 4.64
N GLY A 299 -0.26 13.03 3.86
CA GLY A 299 -1.57 12.56 4.33
C GLY A 299 -2.41 13.58 5.12
N ARG A 300 -1.93 14.82 5.31
CA ARG A 300 -2.54 15.80 6.22
C ARG A 300 -3.64 16.59 5.53
N LEU A 301 -4.84 16.53 6.10
CA LEU A 301 -5.98 17.35 5.69
C LEU A 301 -6.10 18.58 6.60
N ASN A 302 -5.58 19.72 6.15
CA ASN A 302 -5.57 20.95 6.94
C ASN A 302 -6.97 21.41 7.39
N PHE A 303 -8.00 21.16 6.58
CA PHE A 303 -9.38 21.58 6.87
C PHE A 303 -10.07 20.72 7.95
N LEU A 304 -9.61 19.49 8.19
CA LEU A 304 -10.16 18.59 9.22
C LEU A 304 -9.19 18.40 10.40
N ASN A 305 -8.01 19.01 10.36
CA ASN A 305 -6.88 18.73 11.24
C ASN A 305 -6.66 17.22 11.47
N TRP A 306 -6.85 16.43 10.40
CA TRP A 306 -6.81 14.98 10.44
C TRP A 306 -5.79 14.47 9.42
N THR A 307 -5.02 13.46 9.82
CA THR A 307 -4.03 12.81 8.95
C THR A 307 -4.59 11.46 8.51
N ILE A 308 -4.81 11.33 7.19
CA ILE A 308 -5.19 10.07 6.55
C ILE A 308 -3.95 9.16 6.53
N LYS A 309 -4.12 7.93 6.99
CA LYS A 309 -3.06 6.93 6.98
C LYS A 309 -2.97 6.30 5.58
N PRO A 310 -1.78 5.90 5.09
CA PRO A 310 -1.61 5.40 3.72
C PRO A 310 -2.55 4.24 3.35
N ASP A 311 -2.77 3.32 4.29
CA ASP A 311 -3.65 2.16 4.16
C ASP A 311 -5.14 2.54 4.13
N GLN A 312 -5.56 3.65 4.77
CA GLN A 312 -6.97 4.11 4.76
C GLN A 312 -7.45 4.59 3.39
N MET A 313 -6.55 4.81 2.42
CA MET A 313 -6.95 5.15 1.05
C MET A 313 -7.88 4.10 0.44
N GLN A 314 -7.78 2.84 0.88
CA GLN A 314 -8.65 1.75 0.44
C GLN A 314 -10.12 1.91 0.89
N ALA A 315 -10.41 2.74 1.90
CA ALA A 315 -11.77 3.03 2.36
C ALA A 315 -12.56 3.87 1.35
N VAL A 316 -11.87 4.58 0.45
CA VAL A 316 -12.50 5.42 -0.59
C VAL A 316 -13.36 4.59 -1.55
N VAL A 317 -12.94 3.37 -1.87
CA VAL A 317 -13.67 2.50 -2.80
C VAL A 317 -15.03 2.05 -2.28
N PRO A 318 -15.16 1.43 -1.09
CA PRO A 318 -16.48 1.07 -0.57
C PRO A 318 -17.33 2.32 -0.24
N LEU A 319 -16.70 3.45 0.12
CA LEU A 319 -17.41 4.72 0.30
C LEU A 319 -18.08 5.17 -1.02
N PHE A 320 -17.31 5.23 -2.12
CA PHE A 320 -17.86 5.54 -3.42
C PHE A 320 -18.79 4.45 -3.94
N GLY A 321 -18.58 3.18 -3.59
CA GLY A 321 -19.49 2.09 -3.89
C GLY A 321 -20.90 2.36 -3.33
N LEU A 322 -21.01 2.77 -2.07
CA LEU A 322 -22.28 3.13 -1.43
C LEU A 322 -22.88 4.41 -2.01
N LEU A 323 -22.08 5.45 -2.22
CA LEU A 323 -22.54 6.75 -2.73
C LEU A 323 -23.00 6.64 -4.18
N PHE A 324 -22.25 5.91 -5.01
CA PHE A 324 -22.56 5.73 -6.42
C PHE A 324 -23.67 4.72 -6.69
N LEU A 325 -23.97 3.80 -5.77
CA LEU A 325 -25.08 2.87 -5.94
C LEU A 325 -26.41 3.61 -6.21
N PHE A 326 -26.69 4.68 -5.45
CA PHE A 326 -27.88 5.50 -5.66
C PHE A 326 -27.72 6.51 -6.81
N LEU A 327 -26.52 7.08 -6.97
CA LEU A 327 -26.25 8.08 -8.01
C LEU A 327 -26.33 7.50 -9.42
N PHE A 328 -25.90 6.24 -9.60
CA PHE A 328 -25.78 5.65 -10.93
C PHE A 328 -27.13 5.35 -11.55
N ASP A 329 -28.06 4.80 -10.78
CA ASP A 329 -29.40 4.50 -11.26
C ASP A 329 -30.22 5.78 -11.52
N MET A 330 -30.07 6.79 -10.65
CA MET A 330 -30.84 8.04 -10.78
C MET A 330 -30.28 9.02 -11.81
N MET A 331 -28.95 9.15 -11.91
CA MET A 331 -28.31 10.20 -12.71
C MET A 331 -27.42 9.64 -13.82
N LEU A 332 -26.47 8.75 -13.50
CA LEU A 332 -25.42 8.38 -14.44
C LEU A 332 -25.94 7.53 -15.61
N TYR A 333 -26.73 6.48 -15.35
CA TYR A 333 -27.24 5.61 -16.41
C TYR A 333 -28.20 6.32 -17.35
N PRO A 334 -29.14 7.17 -16.89
CA PRO A 334 -29.92 8.01 -17.78
C PRO A 334 -29.04 8.94 -18.64
N LEU A 335 -27.98 9.53 -18.08
CA LEU A 335 -27.05 10.39 -18.81
C LEU A 335 -26.27 9.61 -19.87
N LEU A 336 -25.69 8.46 -19.51
CA LEU A 336 -24.99 7.58 -20.44
C LEU A 336 -25.91 7.08 -21.56
N ALA A 337 -27.18 6.81 -21.24
CA ALA A 337 -28.17 6.40 -22.24
C ALA A 337 -28.51 7.50 -23.25
N LYS A 338 -28.42 8.79 -22.86
CA LYS A 338 -28.51 9.95 -23.77
C LYS A 338 -27.30 10.03 -24.71
N ILE A 339 -26.11 9.65 -24.24
CA ILE A 339 -24.85 9.61 -25.03
C ILE A 339 -24.77 8.34 -25.90
N GLY A 340 -25.73 7.42 -25.80
CA GLY A 340 -25.78 6.18 -26.60
C GLY A 340 -25.07 4.98 -25.97
N ILE A 341 -24.59 5.10 -24.73
CA ILE A 341 -23.98 4.02 -23.95
C ILE A 341 -25.07 3.32 -23.16
N ARG A 342 -25.58 2.19 -23.67
CA ARG A 342 -26.69 1.46 -23.06
C ARG A 342 -26.33 0.01 -22.73
N LYS A 343 -25.54 -0.63 -23.58
CA LYS A 343 -25.21 -2.06 -23.45
C LYS A 343 -24.20 -2.28 -22.31
N PRO A 344 -24.31 -3.39 -21.54
CA PRO A 344 -23.35 -3.71 -20.48
C PRO A 344 -21.89 -3.71 -20.96
N LEU A 345 -21.65 -4.24 -22.17
CA LEU A 345 -20.30 -4.28 -22.74
C LEU A 345 -19.73 -2.87 -23.03
N GLN A 346 -20.57 -1.92 -23.46
CA GLN A 346 -20.13 -0.53 -23.67
C GLN A 346 -19.75 0.14 -22.34
N LYS A 347 -20.53 -0.11 -21.28
CA LYS A 347 -20.21 0.38 -19.93
C LYS A 347 -18.89 -0.21 -19.42
N LEU A 348 -18.65 -1.49 -19.71
CA LEU A 348 -17.39 -2.15 -19.37
C LEU A 348 -16.20 -1.53 -20.11
N THR A 349 -16.30 -1.29 -21.42
CA THR A 349 -15.24 -0.61 -22.19
C THR A 349 -14.95 0.78 -21.64
N LEU A 350 -15.99 1.58 -21.34
CA LEU A 350 -15.84 2.90 -20.72
C LEU A 350 -15.08 2.82 -19.39
N SER A 351 -15.40 1.85 -18.53
CA SER A 351 -14.70 1.66 -17.26
C SER A 351 -13.22 1.33 -17.44
N GLY A 352 -12.86 0.57 -18.47
CA GLY A 352 -11.47 0.31 -18.84
C GLY A 352 -10.72 1.57 -19.27
N CYS A 353 -11.35 2.43 -20.08
CA CYS A 353 -10.77 3.72 -20.46
C CYS A 353 -10.54 4.63 -19.24
N LEU A 354 -11.49 4.67 -18.30
CA LEU A 354 -11.35 5.45 -17.07
C LEU A 354 -10.22 4.89 -16.16
N ALA A 355 -10.03 3.58 -16.13
CA ALA A 355 -8.91 2.98 -15.40
C ALA A 355 -7.54 3.42 -15.96
N ILE A 356 -7.41 3.55 -17.28
CA ILE A 356 -6.19 4.09 -17.92
C ILE A 356 -5.94 5.52 -17.47
N VAL A 357 -6.98 6.37 -17.50
CA VAL A 357 -6.88 7.77 -17.04
C VAL A 357 -6.47 7.84 -15.57
N ALA A 358 -7.01 6.98 -14.70
CA ALA A 358 -6.62 6.92 -13.29
C ALA A 358 -5.12 6.58 -13.12
N PHE A 359 -4.58 5.66 -13.93
CA PHE A 359 -3.15 5.32 -13.91
C PHE A 359 -2.26 6.44 -14.46
N LEU A 360 -2.72 7.21 -15.44
CA LEU A 360 -2.01 8.41 -15.89
C LEU A 360 -1.89 9.43 -14.74
N PHE A 361 -2.96 9.66 -13.99
CA PHE A 361 -2.90 10.52 -12.79
C PHE A 361 -1.96 9.97 -11.73
N ALA A 362 -2.00 8.66 -11.46
CA ALA A 362 -1.09 8.02 -10.50
C ALA A 362 0.39 8.14 -10.93
N ALA A 363 0.69 8.04 -12.24
CA ALA A 363 2.03 8.21 -12.78
C ALA A 363 2.51 9.67 -12.67
N LEU A 364 1.66 10.63 -13.04
CA LEU A 364 1.95 12.07 -12.87
C LEU A 364 2.19 12.42 -11.41
N LEU A 365 1.40 11.86 -10.49
CA LEU A 365 1.61 12.03 -9.06
C LEU A 365 2.96 11.44 -8.62
N GLN A 366 3.33 10.25 -9.10
CA GLN A 366 4.62 9.64 -8.77
C GLN A 366 5.81 10.48 -9.24
N MET A 367 5.71 11.09 -10.42
CA MET A 367 6.74 12.00 -10.93
C MET A 367 6.89 13.24 -10.03
N ASN A 368 5.78 13.77 -9.52
CA ASN A 368 5.83 14.89 -8.57
C ASN A 368 6.40 14.49 -7.20
N ILE A 369 6.08 13.29 -6.71
CA ILE A 369 6.61 12.77 -5.43
C ILE A 369 8.13 12.60 -5.50
N PHE A 370 8.67 12.02 -6.59
CA PHE A 370 10.12 11.89 -6.74
C PHE A 370 10.80 13.20 -7.17
N GLY A 371 10.06 14.13 -7.79
CA GLY A 371 10.60 15.39 -8.28
C GLY A 371 11.47 15.20 -9.52
N LYS A 372 12.34 16.20 -9.81
CA LYS A 372 13.42 16.03 -10.80
C LYS A 372 14.35 14.92 -10.33
N SER A 373 14.84 14.09 -11.25
CA SER A 373 15.62 12.89 -10.92
C SER A 373 16.77 13.21 -9.96
N THR A 374 16.81 12.45 -8.86
CA THR A 374 18.00 12.26 -8.01
C THR A 374 19.11 11.56 -8.77
N ILE A 375 18.80 11.00 -9.95
CA ILE A 375 19.74 10.41 -10.89
C ILE A 375 20.33 11.55 -11.72
N VAL A 376 21.66 11.67 -11.64
CA VAL A 376 22.45 12.59 -12.47
C VAL A 376 22.60 11.97 -13.88
N PRO A 377 22.35 12.72 -14.97
CA PRO A 377 22.50 12.21 -16.33
C PRO A 377 23.92 11.72 -16.63
N HIS A 378 24.03 10.80 -17.61
CA HIS A 378 25.34 10.35 -18.10
C HIS A 378 26.10 11.52 -18.74
N GLY A 379 27.38 11.70 -18.35
CA GLY A 379 28.23 12.80 -18.78
C GLY A 379 28.08 14.06 -17.92
N GLU A 380 27.32 14.00 -16.82
CA GLU A 380 27.21 15.08 -15.85
C GLU A 380 27.58 14.60 -14.45
N GLY A 381 28.10 15.52 -13.65
CA GLY A 381 28.33 15.34 -12.21
C GLY A 381 27.80 16.53 -11.43
N ARG A 382 27.24 16.27 -10.25
CA ARG A 382 26.70 17.32 -9.37
C ARG A 382 27.60 17.52 -8.17
N ILE A 383 27.80 18.77 -7.80
CA ILE A 383 28.57 19.16 -6.62
C ILE A 383 27.68 20.02 -5.74
N ASN A 384 27.62 19.66 -4.47
CA ASN A 384 26.99 20.46 -3.43
C ASN A 384 28.06 21.04 -2.53
N ILE A 385 28.06 22.36 -2.34
CA ILE A 385 28.99 23.03 -1.45
C ILE A 385 28.17 23.69 -0.35
N TYR A 386 28.34 23.19 0.87
CA TYR A 386 27.72 23.73 2.08
C TYR A 386 28.66 24.71 2.75
N ASN A 387 28.17 25.93 2.97
CA ASN A 387 28.86 26.92 3.77
C ASN A 387 28.61 26.61 5.25
N GLY A 388 29.64 26.33 6.03
CA GLY A 388 29.54 26.15 7.48
C GLY A 388 29.61 27.43 8.30
N PHE A 389 29.77 28.59 7.64
CA PHE A 389 29.92 29.88 8.29
C PHE A 389 28.65 30.74 8.22
N ASP A 390 28.43 31.58 9.22
CA ASP A 390 27.30 32.50 9.38
C ASP A 390 27.47 33.82 8.60
N CYS A 391 28.34 33.81 7.60
CA CYS A 391 28.68 34.93 6.73
C CYS A 391 28.69 34.50 5.25
N GLU A 392 28.70 35.47 4.34
CA GLU A 392 28.78 35.18 2.90
C GLU A 392 30.17 34.69 2.49
N VAL A 393 30.20 33.71 1.59
CA VAL A 393 31.43 33.18 1.00
C VAL A 393 31.35 33.35 -0.50
N TYR A 394 32.26 34.15 -1.06
CA TYR A 394 32.38 34.37 -2.50
C TYR A 394 33.22 33.28 -3.13
N VAL A 395 32.79 32.84 -4.31
CA VAL A 395 33.43 31.74 -5.04
C VAL A 395 34.01 32.28 -6.33
N ARG A 396 35.26 31.91 -6.63
CA ARG A 396 35.86 32.12 -7.94
C ARG A 396 36.32 30.78 -8.49
N SER A 397 35.80 30.41 -9.65
CA SER A 397 36.27 29.25 -10.41
C SER A 397 36.23 29.58 -11.90
N PRO A 398 37.27 29.18 -12.67
CA PRO A 398 37.26 29.35 -14.13
C PRO A 398 36.21 28.47 -14.81
N SER A 399 35.81 27.36 -14.18
CA SER A 399 34.95 26.34 -14.77
C SER A 399 33.52 26.34 -14.20
N LEU A 400 33.30 26.88 -13.01
CA LEU A 400 31.99 26.90 -12.34
C LEU A 400 31.40 28.31 -12.30
N ARG A 401 30.13 28.45 -12.71
CA ARG A 401 29.38 29.71 -12.59
C ARG A 401 28.71 29.80 -11.22
N VAL A 402 29.48 30.19 -10.21
CA VAL A 402 28.99 30.44 -8.85
C VAL A 402 29.58 31.74 -8.35
N ASP A 403 28.72 32.65 -7.87
CA ASP A 403 29.16 33.97 -7.41
C ASP A 403 29.41 33.99 -5.89
N HIS A 404 28.44 33.51 -5.10
CA HIS A 404 28.50 33.49 -3.64
C HIS A 404 27.63 32.38 -3.05
N ILE A 405 27.94 32.00 -1.81
CA ILE A 405 27.18 31.06 -0.99
C ILE A 405 26.68 31.83 0.23
N ARG A 406 25.37 31.75 0.47
CA ARG A 406 24.72 32.42 1.61
C ARG A 406 25.24 31.88 2.95
N PRO A 407 25.11 32.65 4.05
CA PRO A 407 25.37 32.16 5.40
C PRO A 407 24.68 30.83 5.68
N LEU A 408 25.45 29.82 6.11
CA LEU A 408 24.99 28.46 6.42
C LEU A 408 24.26 27.74 5.27
N GLY A 409 24.31 28.31 4.06
CA GLY A 409 23.54 27.89 2.90
C GLY A 409 24.21 26.79 2.08
N LEU A 410 23.51 26.38 1.03
CA LEU A 410 23.97 25.44 0.03
C LEU A 410 24.01 26.13 -1.33
N VAL A 411 25.03 25.84 -2.12
CA VAL A 411 25.01 26.03 -3.57
C VAL A 411 25.14 24.68 -4.28
N ASN A 412 24.31 24.48 -5.30
CA ASN A 412 24.39 23.31 -6.16
C ASN A 412 24.99 23.68 -7.52
N VAL A 413 25.92 22.86 -8.00
CA VAL A 413 26.62 23.11 -9.24
C VAL A 413 26.64 21.85 -10.08
N THR A 414 26.34 21.99 -11.37
CA THR A 414 26.40 20.91 -12.35
C THR A 414 27.58 21.13 -13.27
N SER A 415 28.44 20.13 -13.42
CA SER A 415 29.53 20.15 -14.40
C SER A 415 29.36 19.02 -15.40
N THR A 416 29.70 19.28 -16.67
CA THR A 416 29.72 18.27 -17.73
C THR A 416 31.09 17.61 -17.79
N LEU A 417 31.15 16.28 -17.79
CA LEU A 417 32.38 15.50 -17.81
C LEU A 417 32.56 14.76 -19.12
N ILE A 418 33.81 14.68 -19.56
CA ILE A 418 34.24 13.88 -20.72
C ILE A 418 34.87 12.55 -20.24
N SER A 419 35.41 12.52 -19.02
CA SER A 419 36.00 11.37 -18.32
C SER A 419 35.16 10.92 -17.12
N ASP A 420 35.47 9.74 -16.55
CA ASP A 420 34.74 9.21 -15.39
C ASP A 420 34.84 10.10 -14.14
N ALA A 421 35.93 10.85 -14.00
CA ALA A 421 36.13 11.87 -12.98
C ALA A 421 36.93 13.05 -13.54
N ASP A 422 36.69 14.24 -12.98
CA ASP A 422 37.39 15.48 -13.30
C ASP A 422 37.68 16.26 -12.01
N VAL A 423 38.69 17.14 -12.04
CA VAL A 423 39.10 17.96 -10.89
C VAL A 423 38.97 19.43 -11.23
N VAL A 424 38.17 20.16 -10.44
CA VAL A 424 37.87 21.56 -10.67
C VAL A 424 38.48 22.42 -9.57
N GLU A 425 39.36 23.33 -9.95
CA GLU A 425 39.95 24.30 -9.02
C GLU A 425 38.94 25.38 -8.64
N ILE A 426 38.93 25.72 -7.35
CA ILE A 426 38.02 26.69 -6.75
C ILE A 426 38.75 27.50 -5.70
N VAL A 427 38.46 28.79 -5.68
CA VAL A 427 38.97 29.74 -4.70
C VAL A 427 37.79 30.31 -3.91
N PHE A 428 37.86 30.21 -2.59
CA PHE A 428 36.88 30.81 -1.68
C PHE A 428 37.44 32.07 -1.04
N HIS A 429 36.64 33.13 -1.08
CA HIS A 429 36.91 34.41 -0.42
C HIS A 429 35.80 34.69 0.60
N PHE A 430 36.18 34.99 1.83
CA PHE A 430 35.24 35.17 2.93
C PHE A 430 34.86 36.64 3.09
N ASP A 431 33.61 36.93 3.45
CA ASP A 431 33.21 38.29 3.80
C ASP A 431 34.00 38.77 5.03
N PRO A 432 34.49 40.02 5.07
CA PRO A 432 35.12 40.61 6.26
C PRO A 432 34.28 40.53 7.56
N ALA A 433 32.97 40.32 7.46
CA ALA A 433 32.08 40.08 8.60
C ALA A 433 32.28 38.69 9.27
N CYS A 434 33.02 37.76 8.64
CA CYS A 434 33.30 36.44 9.18
C CYS A 434 34.27 36.51 10.38
N THR A 435 33.74 36.53 11.60
CA THR A 435 34.57 36.63 12.83
C THR A 435 35.51 35.43 13.08
N LEU A 436 35.19 34.26 12.53
CA LEU A 436 35.95 33.01 12.70
C LEU A 436 37.04 32.82 11.63
N VAL A 437 37.17 33.75 10.68
CA VAL A 437 38.10 33.67 9.56
C VAL A 437 39.07 34.87 9.64
N PRO A 438 40.39 34.66 9.46
CA PRO A 438 41.33 35.77 9.37
C PRO A 438 40.97 36.72 8.23
N SER A 439 41.20 38.02 8.42
CA SER A 439 41.00 39.04 7.37
C SER A 439 41.84 38.71 6.12
N ASP A 440 41.23 38.84 4.94
CA ASP A 440 41.84 38.57 3.63
C ASP A 440 42.32 37.13 3.41
N PHE A 441 41.75 36.16 4.13
CA PHE A 441 42.04 34.75 3.92
C PHE A 441 41.37 34.23 2.63
N GLU A 442 42.17 33.66 1.72
CA GLU A 442 41.70 32.94 0.54
C GLU A 442 42.00 31.45 0.67
N LEU A 443 40.99 30.61 0.40
CA LEU A 443 41.16 29.15 0.38
C LEU A 443 41.19 28.66 -1.06
N ASN A 444 42.36 28.22 -1.52
CA ASN A 444 42.54 27.56 -2.81
C ASN A 444 42.42 26.05 -2.62
N THR A 445 41.47 25.42 -3.30
CA THR A 445 41.27 23.97 -3.22
C THR A 445 40.74 23.41 -4.54
N ALA A 446 40.64 22.10 -4.61
CA ALA A 446 40.20 21.38 -5.79
C ALA A 446 39.06 20.43 -5.45
N LEU A 447 38.02 20.45 -6.28
CA LEU A 447 36.83 19.62 -6.16
C LEU A 447 36.93 18.45 -7.12
N THR A 448 36.72 17.23 -6.65
CA THR A 448 36.51 16.09 -7.54
C THR A 448 35.06 16.01 -7.94
N VAL A 449 34.83 15.92 -9.25
CA VAL A 449 33.53 15.67 -9.85
C VAL A 449 33.54 14.25 -10.41
N ILE A 450 32.46 13.51 -10.18
CA ILE A 450 32.34 12.11 -10.64
C ILE A 450 31.12 12.02 -11.54
N ASN A 451 31.29 11.35 -12.68
CA ASN A 451 30.21 11.13 -13.64
C ASN A 451 29.05 10.35 -12.99
N GLU A 452 27.81 10.78 -13.25
CA GLU A 452 26.56 10.20 -12.74
C GLU A 452 26.39 10.23 -11.21
N LYS A 453 27.23 10.99 -10.49
CA LYS A 453 27.20 11.07 -9.03
C LYS A 453 27.04 12.51 -8.54
N GLU A 454 26.53 12.61 -7.32
CA GLU A 454 26.44 13.84 -6.56
C GLU A 454 27.43 13.79 -5.40
N VAL A 455 28.31 14.77 -5.30
CA VAL A 455 29.36 14.82 -4.27
C VAL A 455 29.17 16.07 -3.43
N SER A 456 29.12 15.89 -2.12
CA SER A 456 28.95 16.98 -1.16
C SER A 456 30.28 17.36 -0.50
N TYR A 457 30.50 18.66 -0.39
CA TYR A 457 31.62 19.27 0.30
C TYR A 457 31.10 20.24 1.36
N TYR A 458 31.74 20.22 2.53
CA TYR A 458 31.39 21.07 3.66
C TYR A 458 32.57 21.96 4.01
N LEU A 459 32.36 23.27 3.88
CA LEU A 459 33.33 24.29 4.20
C LEU A 459 33.25 24.58 5.69
N SER A 460 34.29 24.20 6.44
CA SER A 460 34.27 24.27 7.89
C SER A 460 35.64 24.57 8.48
N SER A 461 35.64 24.98 9.74
CA SER A 461 36.86 25.13 10.52
C SER A 461 37.19 23.77 11.16
N SER A 462 38.35 23.21 10.81
CA SER A 462 38.89 21.96 11.38
C SER A 462 39.64 22.21 12.71
N SER A 463 40.12 23.43 12.90
CA SER A 463 40.67 23.95 14.15
C SER A 463 40.48 25.46 14.18
N PRO A 464 40.66 26.15 15.34
CA PRO A 464 40.38 27.59 15.48
C PRO A 464 41.05 28.49 14.44
N TYR A 465 42.11 28.02 13.77
CA TYR A 465 42.86 28.76 12.76
C TYR A 465 42.99 28.02 11.42
N THR A 466 42.39 26.84 11.26
CA THR A 466 42.46 26.08 10.00
C THR A 466 41.08 25.91 9.40
N ILE A 467 40.89 26.50 8.22
CA ILE A 467 39.68 26.36 7.43
C ILE A 467 39.97 25.36 6.33
N SER A 468 39.09 24.39 6.17
CA SER A 468 39.22 23.37 5.13
C SER A 468 37.87 23.10 4.48
N LEU A 469 37.96 22.71 3.22
CA LEU A 469 36.83 22.14 2.50
C LEU A 469 36.89 20.62 2.66
N ASN A 470 36.00 20.07 3.47
CA ASN A 470 35.97 18.64 3.78
C ASN A 470 34.97 17.95 2.85
N ARG A 471 35.39 16.86 2.20
CA ARG A 471 34.49 16.01 1.41
C ARG A 471 33.64 15.16 2.35
N ILE A 472 32.33 15.13 2.13
CA ILE A 472 31.39 14.30 2.89
C ILE A 472 31.24 12.96 2.17
N GLY A 473 31.72 11.89 2.79
CA GLY A 473 31.63 10.54 2.26
C GLY A 473 32.20 10.38 0.84
N ASN A 474 31.70 9.38 0.11
CA ASN A 474 32.12 9.11 -1.27
C ASN A 474 31.25 9.86 -2.28
N TYR A 475 29.93 9.67 -2.19
CA TYR A 475 28.92 10.35 -2.98
C TYR A 475 27.59 10.29 -2.23
N ASP A 476 26.72 11.27 -2.46
CA ASP A 476 25.41 11.33 -1.84
C ASP A 476 24.49 10.29 -2.46
N ASN A 477 23.94 9.42 -1.61
CA ASN A 477 22.85 8.55 -2.00
C ASN A 477 21.52 9.26 -1.74
N LEU A 478 21.03 10.00 -2.73
CA LEU A 478 19.74 10.70 -2.65
C LEU A 478 18.53 9.78 -2.86
N MET A 479 18.70 8.46 -2.74
CA MET A 479 17.58 7.53 -2.79
C MET A 479 16.70 7.74 -1.57
N LYS A 480 15.46 8.20 -1.81
CA LYS A 480 14.44 8.35 -0.77
C LYS A 480 14.20 7.01 -0.09
N ASP A 481 14.01 7.04 1.22
CA ASP A 481 13.74 5.84 1.99
C ASP A 481 12.50 5.10 1.47
N LYS A 482 12.61 3.77 1.37
CA LYS A 482 11.54 2.92 0.80
C LYS A 482 10.29 2.89 1.69
N TYR A 483 10.42 3.24 2.97
CA TYR A 483 9.31 3.31 3.92
C TYR A 483 8.75 4.73 4.07
N GLY A 484 9.22 5.68 3.24
CA GLY A 484 8.73 7.05 3.23
C GLY A 484 9.22 7.90 4.41
N ASN A 485 10.18 7.41 5.20
CA ASN A 485 10.78 8.24 6.24
C ASN A 485 11.62 9.37 5.63
N PRO A 486 11.65 10.57 6.22
CA PRO A 486 12.62 11.58 5.87
C PRO A 486 14.04 11.09 6.16
N SER A 487 14.97 11.59 5.34
CA SER A 487 16.40 11.42 5.58
C SER A 487 16.98 12.76 6.04
N LEU A 488 17.56 12.78 7.24
CA LEU A 488 18.16 13.96 7.83
C LEU A 488 19.68 13.80 7.88
N ARG A 489 20.39 14.85 7.47
CA ARG A 489 21.83 15.03 7.63
C ARG A 489 22.05 16.23 8.54
N ILE A 490 23.00 16.12 9.48
CA ILE A 490 23.43 17.24 10.32
C ILE A 490 24.90 17.50 10.03
N LEU A 491 25.24 18.74 9.67
CA LEU A 491 26.60 19.19 9.42
C LEU A 491 27.05 20.06 10.58
N THR A 492 28.19 19.72 11.18
CA THR A 492 28.78 20.46 12.30
C THR A 492 30.27 20.67 12.06
N ASP A 493 30.81 21.78 12.56
CA ASP A 493 32.25 22.06 12.56
C ASP A 493 32.95 21.51 13.83
N HIS A 494 34.23 21.85 14.01
CA HIS A 494 35.02 21.42 15.18
C HIS A 494 34.50 21.93 16.52
N SER A 495 33.57 22.90 16.54
CA SER A 495 33.04 23.49 17.77
C SER A 495 32.03 22.59 18.49
N PHE A 496 31.60 21.51 17.82
CA PHE A 496 30.73 20.49 18.37
C PHE A 496 31.48 19.19 18.63
N ASP A 497 31.39 18.69 19.86
CA ASP A 497 31.85 17.36 20.25
C ASP A 497 30.64 16.41 20.33
N TYR A 498 30.56 15.47 19.38
CA TYR A 498 29.49 14.48 19.28
C TYR A 498 29.23 13.67 20.55
N ASP A 499 30.24 13.51 21.43
CA ASP A 499 30.16 12.70 22.65
C ASP A 499 29.91 13.55 23.90
N ARG A 500 30.23 14.85 23.89
CA ARG A 500 30.11 15.76 25.05
C ARG A 500 28.99 16.77 24.94
N ASP A 501 28.64 17.22 23.74
CA ASP A 501 27.55 18.16 23.53
C ASP A 501 26.20 17.47 23.58
N ASN A 502 25.31 17.95 24.45
CA ASN A 502 23.97 17.39 24.57
C ASN A 502 23.01 18.04 23.58
N VAL A 503 23.26 17.82 22.28
CA VAL A 503 22.38 18.25 21.20
C VAL A 503 21.49 17.10 20.78
N SER A 504 20.16 17.30 20.86
CA SER A 504 19.17 16.28 20.47
C SER A 504 17.99 16.87 19.72
N LEU A 505 17.49 16.10 18.75
CA LEU A 505 16.20 16.32 18.10
C LEU A 505 15.12 15.57 18.87
N ILE A 506 14.17 16.29 19.45
CA ILE A 506 13.08 15.73 20.26
C ILE A 506 11.74 15.98 19.58
N SER A 507 10.92 14.95 19.42
CA SER A 507 9.58 15.07 18.83
C SER A 507 8.63 15.94 19.67
N VAL A 508 7.80 16.74 19.01
CA VAL A 508 6.88 17.73 19.63
C VAL A 508 5.45 17.20 19.80
N ASP A 509 5.07 16.14 19.09
CA ASP A 509 3.69 15.65 19.10
C ASP A 509 3.40 14.75 20.31
N ASP A 510 2.46 15.20 21.16
CA ASP A 510 2.02 14.64 22.46
C ASP A 510 1.07 13.41 22.37
N ASP A 511 0.69 12.96 21.18
CA ASP A 511 -0.32 11.89 21.03
C ASP A 511 0.26 10.46 21.14
N THR A 512 1.58 10.33 21.20
CA THR A 512 2.27 9.05 21.35
C THR A 512 3.15 9.07 22.59
N ASN A 513 2.98 8.11 23.51
CA ASN A 513 3.82 7.94 24.71
C ASN A 513 5.31 7.63 24.39
N SER A 514 5.71 7.67 23.13
CA SER A 514 7.09 7.51 22.66
C SER A 514 7.63 8.86 22.17
N ILE A 515 8.49 9.47 23.00
CA ILE A 515 9.29 10.61 22.59
C ILE A 515 10.43 10.06 21.72
N ASN A 516 10.41 10.38 20.43
CA ASN A 516 11.55 10.06 19.56
C ASN A 516 12.63 11.12 19.78
N SER A 517 13.78 10.69 20.28
CA SER A 517 14.95 11.53 20.46
C SER A 517 16.12 11.02 19.64
N TYR A 518 16.72 11.88 18.83
CA TYR A 518 17.95 11.58 18.08
C TYR A 518 19.08 12.45 18.61
N SER A 519 20.12 11.82 19.17
CA SER A 519 21.32 12.54 19.61
C SER A 519 22.21 12.91 18.43
N LEU A 520 23.01 13.97 18.59
CA LEU A 520 24.00 14.37 17.60
C LEU A 520 24.97 13.23 17.25
N SER A 521 25.31 12.37 18.21
CA SER A 521 26.17 11.20 18.00
C SER A 521 25.69 10.24 16.90
N SER A 522 24.37 10.16 16.62
CA SER A 522 23.84 9.37 15.51
C SER A 522 24.27 9.89 14.13
N PHE A 523 24.74 11.14 14.01
CA PHE A 523 25.07 11.81 12.76
C PHE A 523 26.58 12.01 12.55
N ARG A 524 27.44 11.25 13.25
CA ARG A 524 28.91 11.46 13.28
C ARG A 524 29.60 11.48 11.91
N GLU A 525 29.11 10.69 10.96
CA GLU A 525 29.69 10.60 9.61
C GLU A 525 29.17 11.68 8.65
N MET A 526 28.29 12.58 9.12
CA MET A 526 27.60 13.58 8.29
C MET A 526 26.82 12.95 7.12
N ASP A 527 26.49 11.66 7.21
CA ASP A 527 25.66 10.95 6.25
C ASP A 527 24.16 11.14 6.51
N PHE A 528 23.36 10.82 5.50
CA PHE A 528 21.90 10.87 5.62
C PHE A 528 21.39 9.70 6.45
N ASN A 529 20.77 10.03 7.58
CA ASN A 529 20.13 9.05 8.45
C ASN A 529 18.60 9.12 8.33
N SER A 530 17.94 7.96 8.38
CA SER A 530 16.48 7.89 8.35
C SER A 530 15.89 8.31 9.70
N VAL A 531 14.97 9.27 9.67
CA VAL A 531 14.27 9.83 10.84
C VAL A 531 12.76 9.64 10.65
N VAL A 532 12.01 9.45 11.73
CA VAL A 532 10.54 9.33 11.62
C VAL A 532 9.92 10.68 11.24
N ALA A 533 8.97 10.69 10.28
CA ALA A 533 8.29 11.92 9.89
C ALA A 533 7.50 12.53 11.06
N GLY A 534 7.55 13.85 11.21
CA GLY A 534 6.91 14.54 12.34
C GLY A 534 7.49 15.91 12.64
N ARG A 535 7.01 16.53 13.72
CA ARG A 535 7.52 17.82 14.22
C ARG A 535 8.58 17.58 15.28
N TYR A 536 9.73 18.23 15.15
CA TYR A 536 10.85 18.13 16.08
C TYR A 536 11.32 19.50 16.58
N ASN A 537 11.82 19.53 17.80
CA ASN A 537 12.59 20.63 18.37
C ASN A 537 14.05 20.21 18.45
N LEU A 538 14.97 21.13 18.14
CA LEU A 538 16.39 20.95 18.40
C LEU A 538 16.71 21.56 19.76
N ILE A 539 17.24 20.74 20.66
CA ILE A 539 17.61 21.14 22.02
C ILE A 539 19.12 20.98 22.17
N SER A 540 19.80 21.99 22.70
CA SER A 540 21.20 21.91 23.16
C SER A 540 21.24 22.26 24.63
N ASP A 541 21.85 21.41 25.43
CA ASP A 541 22.10 21.64 26.86
C ASP A 541 20.83 22.05 27.64
N GLY A 542 19.68 21.49 27.26
CA GLY A 542 18.37 21.75 27.86
C GLY A 542 17.65 22.99 27.33
N ASN A 543 18.29 23.83 26.52
CA ASN A 543 17.67 24.98 25.88
C ASN A 543 17.20 24.65 24.46
N THR A 544 15.99 25.07 24.10
CA THR A 544 15.48 24.88 22.73
C THR A 544 16.13 25.91 21.80
N ILE A 545 16.97 25.44 20.88
CA ILE A 545 17.60 26.28 19.84
C ILE A 545 16.61 26.52 18.70
N LEU A 546 15.89 25.47 18.28
CA LEU A 546 14.99 25.51 17.14
C LEU A 546 13.66 24.86 17.48
N THR A 547 12.58 25.60 17.28
CA THR A 547 11.23 25.11 17.46
C THR A 547 10.61 24.65 16.13
N SER A 548 9.90 23.52 16.14
CA SER A 548 8.97 23.09 15.09
C SER A 548 9.56 22.78 13.71
N ILE A 549 10.67 22.05 13.66
CA ILE A 549 11.16 21.43 12.42
C ILE A 549 10.13 20.39 11.97
N ASN A 550 9.36 20.72 10.94
CA ASN A 550 8.44 19.78 10.32
C ASN A 550 9.19 18.95 9.27
N LEU A 551 9.48 17.68 9.59
CA LEU A 551 10.09 16.72 8.68
C LEU A 551 9.00 15.96 7.94
N MET A 552 8.89 16.21 6.63
CA MET A 552 7.88 15.56 5.78
C MET A 552 8.31 14.15 5.35
N PRO A 553 7.35 13.27 4.99
CA PRO A 553 7.68 11.97 4.41
C PRO A 553 8.47 12.10 3.09
N ALA A 554 9.40 11.18 2.86
CA ALA A 554 10.16 11.02 1.62
C ALA A 554 10.88 12.30 1.15
N THR A 555 11.40 13.09 2.09
CA THR A 555 12.21 14.28 1.83
C THR A 555 13.60 14.15 2.45
N LEU A 556 14.58 14.78 1.80
CA LEU A 556 15.95 14.92 2.30
C LEU A 556 16.07 16.28 2.96
N TYR A 557 16.64 16.34 4.15
CA TYR A 557 16.92 17.57 4.88
C TYR A 557 18.38 17.61 5.26
N THR A 558 19.01 18.76 5.09
CA THR A 558 20.33 19.02 5.68
C THR A 558 20.20 20.16 6.68
N LEU A 559 20.69 19.94 7.90
CA LEU A 559 20.76 20.92 8.96
C LEU A 559 22.23 21.29 9.17
N THR A 560 22.59 22.52 8.84
CA THR A 560 23.93 23.05 9.12
C THR A 560 23.89 23.76 10.46
N LEU A 561 24.79 23.38 11.38
CA LEU A 561 24.94 23.98 12.70
C LEU A 561 26.34 24.61 12.82
N GLN A 562 26.39 25.77 13.46
CA GLN A 562 27.64 26.45 13.78
C GLN A 562 27.53 27.11 15.15
N ARG A 563 28.57 26.99 15.97
CA ARG A 563 28.65 27.62 17.29
C ARG A 563 29.74 28.69 17.29
N ASN A 564 29.37 29.92 17.64
CA ASN A 564 30.29 31.04 17.78
C ASN A 564 30.14 31.64 19.19
N GLY A 565 31.03 31.24 20.11
CA GLY A 565 30.86 31.51 21.54
C GLY A 565 29.56 30.88 22.08
N ASP A 566 28.72 31.69 22.73
CA ASP A 566 27.43 31.23 23.29
C ASP A 566 26.30 31.17 22.25
N LYS A 567 26.52 31.66 21.03
CA LYS A 567 25.50 31.72 19.98
C LYS A 567 25.60 30.52 19.05
N THR A 568 24.51 29.76 18.93
CA THR A 568 24.37 28.69 17.94
C THR A 568 23.51 29.19 16.78
N SER A 569 24.09 29.23 15.58
CA SER A 569 23.41 29.57 14.33
C SER A 569 23.09 28.29 13.55
N PHE A 570 21.98 28.29 12.81
CA PHE A 570 21.57 27.13 12.01
C PHE A 570 20.91 27.54 10.70
N TYR A 571 20.94 26.62 9.74
CA TYR A 571 20.16 26.74 8.50
C TYR A 571 19.68 25.36 8.04
N ARG A 572 18.46 25.32 7.49
CA ARG A 572 17.84 24.10 6.97
C ARG A 572 17.67 24.22 5.47
N THR A 573 18.25 23.26 4.74
CA THR A 573 18.12 23.11 3.28
C THR A 573 17.22 21.96 2.90
#